data_AF-A0A174N3C9-F1
#
_entry.id   AF-A0A174N3C9-F1
#
_cell.length_a   1.000
_cell.length_b   1.000
_cell.length_c   1.000
_cell.angle_alpha   90.00
_cell.angle_beta   90.00
_cell.angle_gamma   90.00
#
_symmetry.space_group_name_H-M   'P 1'
#
loop_
_entity.id
_entity.type
_entity.pdbx_description
1 polymer ?
#
loop_
_entity_poly.entity_id
_entity_poly.type
_entity_poly.pdbx_seq_one_letter_code
_entity_poly.pdbx_strand_id
1 'polypeptide(L)'
;MTAEEYRNYLEQDFSDVDINEMTDLRMIKADRNKSLQERRDIFLNKVGNPYLVRIGNMKVKVRFANNGISMEQAFENMLLSV
;
A
#
# COMPACT_ATOMS: atom_id res chain seq x y z
N MET A 1 5.55 -8.65 8.38
CA MET A 1 6.62 -7.66 8.16
C MET A 1 7.11 -7.10 9.49
N THR A 2 8.42 -6.93 9.64
CA THR A 2 9.07 -6.31 10.80
C THR A 2 9.16 -4.80 10.64
N ALA A 3 9.36 -4.06 11.74
CA ALA A 3 9.51 -2.61 11.71
C ALA A 3 10.75 -2.11 10.92
N GLU A 4 11.74 -2.98 10.73
CA GLU A 4 12.94 -2.71 9.93
C GLU A 4 12.63 -2.84 8.44
N GLU A 5 11.91 -3.90 8.03
CA GLU A 5 11.44 -4.07 6.65
C GLU A 5 10.61 -2.86 6.18
N TYR A 6 9.71 -2.35 7.03
CA TYR A 6 8.94 -1.14 6.72
C TYR A 6 9.81 0.11 6.50
N ARG A 7 10.88 0.27 7.29
CA ARG A 7 11.82 1.40 7.12
C ARG A 7 12.57 1.29 5.80
N ASN A 8 13.05 0.10 5.46
CA ASN A 8 13.72 -0.15 4.19
C ASN A 8 12.78 0.12 3.00
N TYR A 9 11.52 -0.29 3.09
CA TYR A 9 10.52 0.00 2.04
C TYR A 9 10.21 1.49 1.88
N LEU A 10 10.23 2.25 2.98
CA LEU A 10 9.97 3.69 2.97
C LEU A 10 11.13 4.47 2.31
N GLU A 11 12.37 4.03 2.54
CA GLU A 11 13.59 4.65 2.02
C GLU A 11 13.81 4.43 0.52
N GLN A 12 13.18 3.40 -0.08
CA GLN A 12 13.29 3.11 -1.51
C GLN A 12 12.89 4.32 -2.38
N ASP A 13 13.74 4.68 -3.35
CA ASP A 13 13.47 5.80 -4.25
C ASP A 13 12.37 5.44 -5.27
N PHE A 14 11.60 6.45 -5.66
CA PHE A 14 10.50 6.27 -6.63
C PHE A 14 10.99 6.09 -8.06
N SER A 15 12.15 6.68 -8.37
CA SER A 15 12.76 6.74 -9.69
C SER A 15 13.39 5.41 -10.07
N ASP A 16 13.90 4.68 -9.07
CA ASP A 16 14.69 3.47 -9.24
C ASP A 16 13.85 2.21 -9.52
N VAL A 17 12.52 2.28 -9.34
CA VAL A 17 11.63 1.11 -9.48
C VAL A 17 10.95 1.12 -10.85
N ASP A 18 11.08 0.04 -11.64
CA ASP A 18 10.29 -0.11 -12.87
C ASP A 18 8.81 -0.30 -12.53
N ILE A 19 7.92 0.40 -13.24
CA ILE A 19 6.48 0.24 -13.07
C ILE A 19 6.02 -1.21 -13.28
N ASN A 20 6.66 -1.96 -14.18
CA ASN A 20 6.29 -3.34 -14.45
C ASN A 20 6.57 -4.28 -13.27
N GLU A 21 7.48 -3.88 -12.38
CA GLU A 21 7.85 -4.61 -11.16
C GLU A 21 6.97 -4.21 -9.96
N MET A 22 6.19 -3.13 -10.07
CA MET A 22 5.32 -2.65 -9.00
C MET A 22 4.01 -3.44 -8.93
N THR A 23 3.56 -3.71 -7.71
CA THR A 23 2.26 -4.34 -7.48
C THR A 23 1.12 -3.41 -7.90
N ASP A 24 0.24 -3.90 -8.79
CA ASP A 24 -0.96 -3.18 -9.20
C ASP A 24 -2.09 -3.38 -8.19
N LEU A 25 -2.53 -2.28 -7.57
CA LEU A 25 -3.59 -2.32 -6.59
C LEU A 25 -4.91 -2.83 -7.17
N ARG A 26 -5.15 -2.69 -8.48
CA ARG A 26 -6.36 -3.21 -9.14
C ARG A 26 -6.44 -4.74 -9.10
N MET A 27 -5.31 -5.42 -8.88
CA MET A 27 -5.25 -6.88 -8.77
C MET A 27 -5.58 -7.37 -7.35
N ILE A 28 -5.60 -6.47 -6.36
CA ILE A 28 -5.83 -6.80 -4.96
C ILE A 28 -7.31 -6.65 -4.65
N LYS A 29 -8.03 -7.77 -4.71
CA LYS A 29 -9.43 -7.83 -4.28
C LYS A 29 -9.49 -8.04 -2.78
N ALA A 30 -10.03 -7.06 -2.06
CA ALA A 30 -10.37 -7.21 -0.65
C ALA A 30 -11.68 -8.02 -0.54
N ASP A 31 -11.64 -9.11 0.22
CA ASP A 31 -12.84 -9.86 0.57
C ASP A 31 -13.60 -9.12 1.66
N ARG A 32 -14.75 -8.53 1.31
CA ARG A 32 -15.57 -7.72 2.23
C ARG A 32 -16.19 -8.53 3.37
N ASN A 33 -16.19 -9.87 3.28
CA ASN A 33 -16.68 -10.74 4.34
C ASN A 33 -15.64 -10.96 5.45
N LYS A 34 -14.37 -10.58 5.22
CA LYS A 34 -13.30 -10.70 6.21
C LYS A 34 -13.24 -9.50 7.14
N SER A 35 -12.73 -9.74 8.35
CA SER A 35 -12.45 -8.66 9.30
C SER A 35 -11.48 -7.64 8.70
N LEU A 36 -11.47 -6.42 9.27
CA LEU A 36 -10.54 -5.37 8.84
C LEU A 36 -9.08 -5.83 8.99
N GLN A 37 -8.77 -6.53 10.08
CA GLN A 37 -7.44 -7.05 10.35
C GLN A 37 -7.00 -8.08 9.30
N GLU A 38 -7.84 -9.08 9.01
CA GLU A 38 -7.52 -10.06 7.95
C GLU A 38 -7.34 -9.42 6.58
N ARG A 39 -8.15 -8.41 6.24
CA ARG A 39 -8.01 -7.67 4.98
C ARG A 39 -6.68 -6.91 4.92
N ARG A 40 -6.24 -6.30 6.04
CA ARG A 40 -4.93 -5.64 6.16
C ARG A 40 -3.80 -6.64 5.96
N ASP A 41 -3.86 -7.80 6.61
CA ASP A 41 -2.83 -8.82 6.50
C ASP A 41 -2.73 -9.39 5.08
N ILE A 42 -3.87 -9.68 4.45
CA ILE A 42 -3.90 -10.13 3.05
C ILE A 42 -3.34 -9.06 2.11
N PHE A 43 -3.69 -7.79 2.33
CA PHE A 43 -3.17 -6.68 1.54
C PHE A 43 -1.65 -6.58 1.66
N LEU A 44 -1.13 -6.50 2.89
CA LEU A 44 0.31 -6.36 3.14
C LEU A 44 1.10 -7.54 2.58
N ASN A 45 0.60 -8.77 2.74
CA ASN A 45 1.22 -9.98 2.20
C ASN A 45 1.24 -10.00 0.66
N LYS A 46 0.26 -9.37 -0.01
CA LYS A 46 0.19 -9.33 -1.47
C LYS A 46 0.97 -8.18 -2.08
N VAL A 47 1.02 -7.03 -1.40
CA VAL A 47 1.64 -5.81 -1.95
C VAL A 47 3.16 -5.85 -1.88
N GLY A 48 3.74 -6.45 -0.83
CA GLY A 48 5.17 -6.36 -0.57
C GLY A 48 5.52 -4.98 -0.03
N ASN A 49 5.82 -4.00 -0.92
CA ASN A 49 6.09 -2.61 -0.53
C ASN A 49 4.80 -1.75 -0.56
N PRO A 50 4.13 -1.50 0.58
CA PRO A 50 2.89 -0.70 0.61
C PRO A 50 3.10 0.79 0.32
N TYR A 51 4.34 1.28 0.30
CA TYR A 51 4.66 2.67 0.01
C TYR A 51 4.90 2.95 -1.48
N LEU A 52 5.15 1.91 -2.28
CA LEU A 52 5.44 2.00 -3.72
C LEU A 52 4.58 1.00 -4.49
N VAL A 53 3.48 1.48 -5.05
CA VAL A 53 2.49 0.67 -5.77
C VAL A 53 2.13 1.30 -7.11
N ARG A 54 1.38 0.59 -7.95
CA ARG A 54 0.84 1.18 -9.18
C ARG A 54 -0.67 1.02 -9.29
N ILE A 55 -1.26 1.86 -10.11
CA ILE A 55 -2.64 1.74 -10.59
C ILE A 55 -2.59 1.81 -12.11
N GLY A 56 -2.60 0.64 -12.75
CA GLY A 56 -2.34 0.55 -14.19
C GLY A 56 -0.97 1.07 -14.56
N ASN A 57 -0.94 2.11 -15.41
CA ASN A 57 0.30 2.69 -15.92
C ASN A 57 0.77 3.90 -15.08
N MET A 58 0.14 4.12 -13.92
CA MET A 58 0.52 5.19 -13.00
C MET A 58 1.26 4.61 -11.78
N LYS A 59 2.49 5.08 -11.55
CA LYS A 59 3.22 4.83 -10.32
C LYS A 59 2.68 5.69 -9.18
N VAL A 60 2.60 5.14 -7.97
CA VAL A 60 2.09 5.82 -6.78
C VAL A 60 3.07 5.62 -5.63
N LYS A 61 3.54 6.74 -5.03
CA LYS A 61 4.30 6.73 -3.78
C LYS A 61 3.44 7.25 -2.65
N VAL A 62 3.23 6.43 -1.62
CA VAL A 62 2.52 6.81 -0.41
C VAL A 62 3.54 7.34 0.60
N ARG A 63 3.33 8.55 1.09
CA ARG A 63 4.09 9.12 2.21
C ARG A 63 3.12 9.72 3.22
N PHE A 64 3.46 9.61 4.49
CA PHE A 64 2.71 10.26 5.55
C PHE A 64 3.40 11.58 5.87
N ALA A 65 2.64 12.67 5.86
CA ALA A 65 3.13 13.93 6.38
C ALA A 65 3.14 13.86 7.92
N ASN A 66 4.09 14.52 8.58
CA ASN A 66 4.17 14.55 10.05
C ASN A 66 2.90 15.12 10.73
N ASN A 67 2.03 15.80 9.97
CA ASN A 67 0.72 16.32 10.40
C ASN A 67 -0.43 15.87 9.46
N GLY A 68 -0.27 14.74 8.75
CA GLY A 68 -1.29 14.20 7.86
C GLY A 68 -2.35 13.38 8.57
N ILE A 69 -3.40 12.97 7.84
CA ILE A 69 -4.36 11.97 8.33
C ILE A 69 -3.64 10.66 8.66
N SER A 70 -4.13 9.93 9.66
CA SER A 70 -3.49 8.67 10.06
C SER A 70 -3.60 7.61 8.95
N MET A 71 -2.71 6.62 8.95
CA MET A 71 -2.78 5.49 8.02
C MET A 71 -4.15 4.81 8.07
N GLU A 72 -4.72 4.66 9.27
CA GLU A 72 -6.05 4.07 9.47
C GLU A 72 -7.14 4.89 8.77
N GLN A 73 -7.14 6.22 8.94
CA GLN A 73 -8.08 7.12 8.24
C GLN A 73 -7.89 7.10 6.73
N ALA A 74 -6.64 7.11 6.24
CA ALA A 74 -6.34 7.03 4.82
C ALA A 74 -6.82 5.71 4.20
N PHE A 75 -6.62 4.60 4.91
CA PHE A 75 -6.99 3.27 4.46
C PHE A 75 -8.51 3.05 4.49
N GLU A 76 -9.21 3.54 5.51
CA GLU A 76 -10.69 3.55 5.54
C GLU A 76 -11.27 4.30 4.34
N ASN A 77 -10.78 5.51 4.07
CA ASN A 77 -11.23 6.31 2.92
C ASN A 77 -10.95 5.60 1.59
N MET A 78 -9.80 4.95 1.45
CA MET A 78 -9.45 4.20 0.25
C MET A 78 -10.41 3.01 0.05
N LEU A 79 -10.68 2.23 1.09
CA LEU A 79 -11.55 1.04 1.04
C LEU A 79 -13.03 1.37 0.87
N LEU A 80 -13.49 2.54 1.32
CA LEU A 80 -14.88 2.99 1.18
C LEU A 80 -15.17 3.61 -0.20
N SER A 81 -14.14 4.02 -0.95
CA SER A 81 -14.31 4.65 -2.27
C SER A 81 -14.35 3.68 -3.47
N VAL A 82 -14.17 2.37 -3.23
CA VAL A 82 -14.23 1.28 -4.24
C VAL A 82 -15.35 0.30 -3.96
#